data_AF-A0AA47P609-F1
#
_entry.id   AF-A0AA47P609-F1
#
_cell.length_a   1.000
_cell.length_b   1.000
_cell.length_c   1.000
_cell.angle_alpha   90.00
_cell.angle_beta   90.00
_cell.angle_gamma   90.00
#
_symmetry.space_group_name_H-M   'P 1'
#
loop_
_entity.id
_entity.type
_entity.pdbx_description
1 polymer ?
#
loop_
_entity_poly.entity_id
_entity_poly.type
_entity_poly.pdbx_seq_one_letter_code
_entity_poly.pdbx_strand_id
1 'polypeptide(L)'
;MEEAQERKREKYQELVEDCRRNRWKTRCMPVEVGSRGFASHSLSKAYGTLGITGANRRRAIGNNMEAAEKASRWLWLKRGEQWGQ
;
A
#
# COMPACT_ATOMS: atom_id res chain seq x y z
N MET A 1 -12.71 -9.07 -5.51
CA MET A 1 -11.81 -7.98 -5.06
C MET A 1 -12.37 -7.25 -3.85
N GLU A 2 -13.66 -6.98 -3.81
CA GLU A 2 -14.32 -6.23 -2.73
C GLU A 2 -14.22 -6.93 -1.36
N GLU A 3 -14.51 -8.23 -1.28
CA GLU A 3 -14.41 -9.03 -0.04
C GLU A 3 -12.99 -9.04 0.58
N ALA A 4 -11.94 -9.06 -0.24
CA ALA A 4 -10.56 -9.02 0.24
C ALA A 4 -10.18 -7.65 0.80
N GLN A 5 -10.79 -6.58 0.27
CA GLN A 5 -10.62 -5.23 0.79
C GLN A 5 -11.37 -5.03 2.10
N GLU A 6 -12.55 -5.65 2.26
CA GLU A 6 -13.32 -5.63 3.50
C GLU A 6 -12.58 -6.31 4.65
N ARG A 7 -12.10 -7.55 4.43
CA ARG A 7 -11.30 -8.27 5.44
C ARG A 7 -10.05 -7.51 5.87
N LYS A 8 -9.36 -6.85 4.92
CA LYS A 8 -8.19 -6.01 5.22
C LYS A 8 -8.57 -4.78 6.06
N ARG A 9 -9.76 -4.22 5.90
CA ARG A 9 -10.22 -3.09 6.75
C ARG A 9 -10.58 -3.57 8.15
N GLU A 10 -11.30 -4.68 8.26
CA GLU A 10 -11.70 -5.28 9.53
C GLU A 10 -10.50 -5.59 10.40
N LYS A 11 -9.43 -6.16 9.83
CA LYS A 11 -8.18 -6.46 10.56
C LYS A 11 -7.60 -5.25 11.31
N TYR A 12 -7.77 -4.03 10.78
CA TYR A 12 -7.22 -2.81 11.38
C TYR A 12 -8.29 -1.92 12.01
N GLN A 13 -9.52 -2.42 12.23
CA GLN A 13 -10.58 -1.63 12.86
C GLN A 13 -10.21 -1.21 14.28
N GLU A 14 -9.67 -2.11 15.09
CA GLU A 14 -9.24 -1.79 16.46
C GLU A 14 -8.21 -0.65 16.49
N LEU A 15 -7.20 -0.73 15.61
CA LEU A 15 -6.20 0.34 15.47
C LEU A 15 -6.84 1.67 15.06
N VAL A 16 -7.87 1.65 14.22
CA VAL A 16 -8.59 2.86 13.82
C VAL A 16 -9.36 3.45 15.00
N GLU A 17 -9.99 2.61 15.82
CA GLU A 17 -10.72 3.02 17.02
C GLU A 17 -9.78 3.62 18.08
N ASP A 18 -8.62 3.01 18.31
CA ASP A 18 -7.58 3.55 19.19
C ASP A 18 -7.11 4.94 18.74
N CYS A 19 -6.82 5.10 17.44
CA CYS A 19 -6.44 6.40 16.89
C CYS A 19 -7.56 7.44 17.07
N ARG A 20 -8.82 7.04 16.89
CA ARG A 20 -9.98 7.94 17.09
C ARG A 20 -10.19 8.31 18.55
N ARG A 21 -9.98 7.38 19.49
CA ARG A 21 -9.97 7.65 20.93
C ARG A 21 -8.92 8.69 21.30
N ASN A 22 -7.77 8.66 20.63
CA ASN A 22 -6.72 9.67 20.77
C ASN A 22 -7.03 10.98 20.02
N ARG A 23 -8.27 11.17 19.53
CA ARG A 23 -8.76 12.33 18.76
C ARG A 23 -8.02 12.57 17.45
N TRP A 24 -7.42 11.54 16.87
CA TRP A 24 -6.77 11.64 15.56
C TRP A 24 -7.77 11.45 14.43
N LYS A 25 -7.54 12.15 13.31
CA LYS A 25 -8.34 11.99 12.09
C LYS A 25 -7.84 10.77 11.31
N THR A 26 -8.46 9.63 11.54
CA THR A 26 -7.99 8.34 10.99
C THR A 26 -8.78 7.91 9.76
N ARG A 27 -8.07 7.41 8.73
CA ARG A 27 -8.65 6.74 7.55
C ARG A 27 -7.92 5.43 7.28
N CYS A 28 -8.65 4.33 7.22
CA CYS A 28 -8.13 3.03 6.79
C CYS A 28 -8.43 2.82 5.30
N MET A 29 -7.38 2.68 4.49
CA MET A 29 -7.47 2.47 3.05
C MET A 29 -6.60 1.27 2.65
N PRO A 30 -7.19 0.20 2.08
CA PRO A 30 -6.41 -0.87 1.49
C PRO A 30 -5.73 -0.34 0.22
N VAL A 31 -4.42 -0.46 0.17
CA VAL A 31 -3.60 -0.07 -0.97
C VAL A 31 -2.94 -1.31 -1.52
N GLU A 32 -3.17 -1.58 -2.80
CA GLU A 32 -2.60 -2.73 -3.50
C GLU A 32 -1.50 -2.28 -4.45
N VAL A 33 -0.31 -2.84 -4.25
CA VAL A 33 0.85 -2.63 -5.10
C VAL A 33 1.23 -4.00 -5.69
N GLY A 34 1.18 -4.13 -7.01
CA GLY A 34 1.48 -5.37 -7.71
C GLY A 34 2.99 -5.63 -7.79
N SER A 35 3.38 -6.90 -7.70
CA SER A 35 4.77 -7.39 -7.66
C SER A 35 5.55 -7.31 -8.99
N ARG A 36 5.08 -6.49 -9.95
CA ARG A 36 5.73 -6.27 -11.26
C ARG A 36 5.59 -4.83 -11.73
N GLY A 37 5.54 -3.87 -10.81
CA GLY A 37 5.36 -2.47 -11.14
C GLY A 37 3.95 -2.12 -11.62
N PHE A 38 2.92 -2.88 -11.22
CA PHE A 38 1.53 -2.51 -11.48
C PHE A 38 0.96 -1.74 -10.29
N ALA A 39 0.62 -0.47 -10.50
CA ALA A 39 -0.14 0.30 -9.53
C ALA A 39 -1.63 0.05 -9.69
N SER A 40 -2.30 -0.38 -8.60
CA SER A 40 -3.75 -0.49 -8.60
C SER A 40 -4.41 0.89 -8.47
N HIS A 41 -5.69 0.99 -8.87
CA HIS A 41 -6.48 2.21 -8.70
C HIS A 41 -6.56 2.66 -7.22
N SER A 42 -6.47 1.72 -6.27
CA SER A 42 -6.49 2.00 -4.83
C SER A 42 -5.32 2.88 -4.38
N LEU A 43 -4.13 2.72 -4.97
CA LEU A 43 -2.95 3.54 -4.70
C LEU A 43 -3.17 4.99 -5.13
N SER A 44 -3.74 5.20 -6.33
CA SER A 44 -4.08 6.54 -6.82
C SER A 44 -5.10 7.24 -5.92
N LYS A 45 -6.10 6.51 -5.42
CA LYS A 45 -7.11 7.01 -4.47
C LYS A 45 -6.50 7.37 -3.11
N ALA A 46 -5.54 6.58 -2.62
CA ALA A 46 -4.80 6.87 -1.39
C ALA A 46 -3.98 8.16 -1.52
N TYR A 47 -3.26 8.34 -2.64
CA TYR A 47 -2.54 9.57 -2.90
C TYR A 47 -3.45 10.80 -2.98
N GLY A 48 -4.62 10.68 -3.60
CA GLY A 48 -5.62 11.76 -3.58
C GLY A 48 -6.07 12.13 -2.17
N THR A 49 -6.25 11.14 -1.29
CA THR A 49 -6.61 11.37 0.13
C THR A 49 -5.50 12.07 0.91
N LEU A 50 -4.24 11.82 0.54
CA LEU A 50 -3.06 12.49 1.11
C LEU A 50 -2.79 13.87 0.49
N GLY A 51 -3.63 14.33 -0.46
CA GLY A 51 -3.43 15.61 -1.14
C GLY A 51 -2.39 15.58 -2.26
N ILE A 52 -1.87 14.41 -2.63
CA ILE A 52 -0.90 14.25 -3.71
C ILE A 52 -1.67 14.16 -5.04
N THR A 53 -1.56 15.20 -5.86
CA THR A 53 -2.34 15.36 -7.10
C THR A 53 -1.45 15.65 -8.32
N GLY A 54 -2.07 15.68 -9.50
CA GLY A 54 -1.41 16.09 -10.75
C GLY A 54 -0.13 15.32 -11.09
N ALA A 55 0.91 16.06 -11.49
CA ALA A 55 2.21 15.50 -11.85
C ALA A 55 2.91 14.80 -10.67
N ASN A 56 2.74 15.31 -9.45
CA ASN A 56 3.29 14.70 -8.24
C ASN A 56 2.68 13.31 -8.00
N ARG A 57 1.38 13.14 -8.25
CA ARG A 57 0.71 11.84 -8.16
C ARG A 57 1.28 10.84 -9.17
N ARG A 58 1.46 11.26 -10.42
CA ARG A 58 2.03 10.41 -11.47
C ARG A 58 3.46 9.96 -11.12
N ARG A 59 4.28 10.88 -10.62
CA ARG A 59 5.65 10.58 -10.16
C ARG A 59 5.65 9.63 -8.96
N ALA A 60 4.80 9.87 -7.96
CA ALA A 60 4.69 9.00 -6.79
C ALA A 60 4.28 7.57 -7.16
N ILE A 61 3.32 7.42 -8.09
CA ILE A 61 2.93 6.12 -8.64
C ILE A 61 4.12 5.47 -9.36
N GLY A 62 4.84 6.20 -10.23
CA GLY A 62 6.05 5.73 -10.90
C GLY A 62 7.10 5.15 -9.95
N ASN A 63 7.47 5.93 -8.94
CA ASN A 63 8.46 5.54 -7.94
C ASN A 63 8.03 4.28 -7.16
N ASN A 64 6.73 4.17 -6.84
CA ASN A 64 6.20 3.02 -6.13
C ASN A 64 6.27 1.75 -7.00
N MET A 65 5.91 1.86 -8.28
CA MET A 65 6.00 0.75 -9.24
C MET A 65 7.44 0.27 -9.40
N GLU A 66 8.39 1.19 -9.56
CA GLU A 66 9.81 0.85 -9.67
C GLU A 66 10.35 0.17 -8.40
N ALA A 67 9.99 0.69 -7.22
CA ALA A 67 10.38 0.09 -5.95
C ALA A 67 9.80 -1.33 -5.79
N ALA A 68 8.53 -1.52 -6.14
CA ALA A 68 7.87 -2.82 -6.08
C ALA A 68 8.51 -3.84 -7.02
N GLU A 69 8.88 -3.43 -8.23
CA GLU A 69 9.59 -4.28 -9.19
C GLU A 69 10.98 -4.67 -8.68
N LYS A 70 11.78 -3.70 -8.22
CA LYS A 70 13.11 -3.94 -7.66
C LYS A 70 13.06 -4.89 -6.46
N ALA A 71 12.12 -4.67 -5.55
CA ALA A 71 11.92 -5.56 -4.40
C ALA A 71 11.53 -6.97 -4.85
N SER A 72 10.59 -7.09 -5.80
CA SER A 72 10.14 -8.40 -6.30
C SER A 72 11.26 -9.16 -7.01
N ARG A 73 12.11 -8.47 -7.78
CA ARG A 73 13.32 -9.04 -8.38
C ARG A 73 14.30 -9.52 -7.32
N TRP A 74 14.54 -8.71 -6.29
CA TRP A 74 15.45 -9.08 -5.20
C TRP A 74 14.95 -10.33 -4.46
N LEU A 75 13.66 -10.37 -4.10
CA LEU A 75 13.03 -11.55 -3.49
C LEU A 75 13.20 -12.79 -4.35
N TRP A 76 13.01 -12.66 -5.67
CA TRP A 76 13.19 -13.77 -6.60
C TRP A 76 14.63 -14.29 -6.63
N LEU A 77 15.62 -13.40 -6.62
CA LEU A 77 17.04 -13.79 -6.59
C LEU A 77 17.38 -14.50 -5.28
N LYS A 78 16.77 -14.08 -4.17
CA LYS A 78 16.99 -14.60 -2.82
C LYS A 78 16.11 -15.79 -2.44
N ARG A 79 15.33 -16.34 -3.38
CA ARG A 79 14.33 -17.40 -3.12
C ARG A 79 14.88 -18.70 -2.52
N GLY A 80 16.18 -18.95 -2.61
CA GLY A 80 16.85 -20.11 -2.04
C GLY A 80 17.56 -19.85 -0.70
N GLU A 81 17.57 -18.61 -0.21
CA GLU A 81 18.23 -18.24 1.03
C GLU A 81 17.24 -18.33 2.20
N GLN A 82 17.72 -18.81 3.35
CA GLN A 82 16.91 -18.80 4.57
C GLN A 82 16.79 -17.38 5.12
N TRP A 83 15.56 -16.99 5.43
CA TRP A 83 15.26 -15.69 6.00
C TRP A 83 15.64 -15.66 7.49
N GLY A 84 16.49 -14.70 7.88
CA GLY A 84 16.79 -14.44 9.30
C GLY A 84 17.93 -15.26 9.92
N GLN A 85 18.83 -15.80 9.10
CA GLN A 85 20.13 -16.31 9.55
C GLN A 85 21.20 -15.22 9.45
#